data_AF-A0A2G2P0T2-F1
#
_entry.id   AF-A0A2G2P0T2-F1
#
_cell.length_a   1.000
_cell.length_b   1.000
_cell.length_c   1.000
_cell.angle_alpha   90.00
_cell.angle_beta   90.00
_cell.angle_gamma   90.00
#
_symmetry.space_group_name_H-M   'P 1'
#
loop_
_entity.id
_entity.type
_entity.pdbx_description
1 polymer ?
#
loop_
_entity_poly.entity_id
_entity_poly.type
_entity_poly.pdbx_seq_one_letter_code
_entity_poly.pdbx_strand_id
1 'polypeptide(L)'
;MAIKFTTKKTAKKVNPLTGFLLLLTSIILFTLTVPFGIIYGVLYKFFTKTFTGLGEFSLKISISLDQLGNVSMQYLFNEIMIIKGGYKFGNRDETISSVIGKNVKLKKLSTFGKLINSILDFIDIGHSLNSIDYYIEPIEDNIKK
;
A
#
# COMPACT_ATOMS: atom_id res chain seq x y z
N MET A 1 -3.46 -19.20 32.12
CA MET A 1 -4.54 -19.61 31.19
C MET A 1 -4.52 -18.62 30.02
N ALA A 2 -3.97 -19.00 28.87
CA ALA A 2 -3.88 -18.11 27.70
C ALA A 2 -5.15 -18.26 26.85
N ILE A 3 -5.94 -17.18 26.76
CA ILE A 3 -7.14 -17.13 25.92
C ILE A 3 -6.69 -16.96 24.47
N LYS A 4 -6.71 -18.04 23.68
CA LYS A 4 -6.55 -17.97 22.23
C LYS A 4 -7.82 -17.37 21.64
N PHE A 5 -7.78 -16.10 21.24
CA PHE A 5 -8.80 -15.52 20.37
C PHE A 5 -8.64 -16.11 18.97
N THR A 6 -9.33 -17.21 18.70
CA THR A 6 -9.48 -17.72 17.33
C THR A 6 -10.44 -16.79 16.58
N THR A 7 -9.90 -15.83 15.85
CA THR A 7 -10.68 -15.02 14.91
C THR A 7 -11.13 -15.93 13.77
N LYS A 8 -12.36 -16.41 13.87
CA LYS A 8 -13.01 -17.19 12.81
C LYS A 8 -13.26 -16.23 11.65
N LYS A 9 -12.29 -16.13 10.72
CA LYS A 9 -12.39 -15.29 9.52
C LYS A 9 -13.48 -15.90 8.63
N THR A 10 -14.72 -15.48 8.81
CA THR A 10 -15.86 -15.92 8.00
C THR A 10 -15.66 -15.39 6.59
N ALA A 11 -15.18 -16.23 5.68
CA ALA A 11 -15.08 -15.89 4.27
C ALA A 11 -16.49 -15.61 3.74
N LYS A 12 -16.80 -14.34 3.47
CA LYS A 12 -18.06 -13.95 2.84
C LYS A 12 -18.06 -14.49 1.42
N LYS A 13 -18.95 -15.45 1.13
CA LYS A 13 -19.18 -15.93 -0.24
C LYS A 13 -19.72 -14.77 -1.08
N VAL A 14 -18.93 -14.31 -2.05
CA VAL A 14 -19.31 -13.24 -3.00
C VAL A 14 -19.65 -13.85 -4.35
N ASN A 15 -20.79 -13.44 -4.91
CA ASN A 15 -21.15 -13.80 -6.27
C ASN A 15 -20.24 -13.04 -7.25
N PRO A 16 -19.68 -13.69 -8.30
CA PRO A 16 -18.76 -13.04 -9.23
C PRO A 16 -19.31 -11.76 -9.85
N LEU A 17 -20.58 -11.76 -10.25
CA LEU A 17 -21.25 -10.59 -10.82
C LEU A 17 -21.35 -9.44 -9.80
N THR A 18 -21.66 -9.73 -8.54
CA THR A 18 -21.68 -8.72 -7.47
C THR A 18 -20.29 -8.12 -7.28
N GLY A 19 -19.23 -8.94 -7.29
CA GLY A 19 -17.85 -8.45 -7.21
C GLY A 19 -17.48 -7.53 -8.37
N PHE A 20 -17.88 -7.89 -9.60
CA PHE A 20 -17.63 -7.09 -10.79
C PHE A 20 -18.39 -5.75 -10.77
N LEU A 21 -19.67 -5.76 -10.40
CA LEU A 21 -20.47 -4.53 -10.25
C LEU A 21 -19.88 -3.60 -9.19
N LEU A 22 -19.49 -4.14 -8.04
CA LEU A 22 -18.82 -3.37 -6.99
C LEU A 22 -17.52 -2.73 -7.49
N LEU A 23 -16.73 -3.43 -8.30
CA LEU A 23 -15.53 -2.88 -8.91
C LEU A 23 -15.84 -1.70 -9.83
N LEU A 24 -16.82 -1.83 -10.73
CA LEU A 24 -17.22 -0.75 -11.64
C LEU A 24 -17.71 0.48 -10.87
N THR A 25 -18.59 0.28 -9.89
CA THR A 25 -19.07 1.36 -9.03
C THR A 25 -17.92 2.02 -8.27
N SER A 26 -16.99 1.23 -7.74
CA SER A 26 -15.82 1.74 -7.01
C SER A 26 -14.92 2.58 -7.92
N ILE A 27 -14.69 2.19 -9.17
CA ILE A 27 -13.87 2.96 -10.12
C ILE A 27 -14.53 4.31 -10.43
N ILE A 28 -15.84 4.31 -10.68
CA ILE A 28 -16.60 5.54 -10.94
C ILE A 28 -16.52 6.48 -9.73
N LEU A 29 -16.82 5.96 -8.53
CA LEU A 29 -16.75 6.74 -7.30
C LEU A 29 -15.34 7.27 -7.03
N PHE A 30 -14.32 6.43 -7.15
CA PHE A 30 -12.92 6.83 -6.96
C PHE A 30 -12.56 7.99 -7.88
N THR A 31 -12.84 7.84 -9.18
CA THR A 31 -12.51 8.84 -10.21
C THR A 31 -13.24 10.17 -9.94
N LEU A 32 -14.50 10.11 -9.53
CA LEU A 32 -15.30 11.31 -9.30
C LEU A 32 -15.06 11.97 -7.95
N THR A 33 -14.65 11.25 -6.91
CA THR A 33 -14.63 11.80 -5.53
C THR A 33 -13.24 12.02 -4.98
N VAL A 34 -12.25 11.19 -5.34
CA VAL A 34 -10.88 11.28 -4.80
C VAL A 34 -10.19 12.60 -5.16
N PRO A 35 -10.30 13.14 -6.40
CA PRO A 35 -9.72 14.44 -6.70
C PRO A 35 -10.21 15.55 -5.78
N PHE A 36 -11.52 15.60 -5.52
CA PHE A 36 -12.12 16.59 -4.61
C PHE A 36 -11.66 16.37 -3.16
N GLY A 37 -11.61 15.11 -2.71
CA GLY A 37 -11.12 14.76 -1.37
C GLY A 37 -9.66 15.16 -1.15
N ILE A 38 -8.79 14.94 -2.14
CA ILE A 38 -7.38 15.33 -2.09
C ILE A 38 -7.25 16.86 -2.05
N ILE A 39 -7.95 17.58 -2.94
CA ILE A 39 -7.92 19.05 -2.97
C ILE A 39 -8.37 19.62 -1.62
N TYR A 40 -9.51 19.15 -1.10
CA TYR A 40 -10.01 19.59 0.19
C TYR A 40 -9.04 19.25 1.33
N GLY A 41 -8.48 18.04 1.34
CA GLY A 41 -7.51 17.61 2.36
C GLY A 41 -6.25 18.45 2.38
N VAL A 42 -5.70 18.79 1.20
CA VAL A 42 -4.55 19.70 1.07
C VAL A 42 -4.90 21.09 1.60
N LEU A 43 -6.03 21.68 1.18
CA LEU A 43 -6.46 22.99 1.66
C LEU A 43 -6.65 22.99 3.18
N TYR A 44 -7.37 22.00 3.70
CA TYR A 44 -7.62 21.87 5.13
C TYR A 44 -6.31 21.80 5.92
N LYS A 45 -5.38 20.92 5.53
CA LYS A 45 -4.09 20.78 6.22
C LYS A 45 -3.21 22.01 6.07
N PHE A 46 -3.24 22.68 4.92
CA PHE A 46 -2.53 23.93 4.68
C PHE A 46 -3.01 25.05 5.62
N PHE A 47 -4.32 25.15 5.88
CA PHE A 47 -4.88 26.18 6.76
C PHE A 47 -4.90 25.82 8.25
N THR A 48 -4.83 24.53 8.61
CA THR A 48 -4.97 24.07 10.01
C THR A 48 -3.69 23.55 10.67
N LYS A 49 -2.67 23.16 9.89
CA LYS A 49 -1.40 22.64 10.40
C LYS A 49 -0.19 23.20 9.62
N THR A 50 1.00 23.10 10.22
CA THR A 50 2.28 23.43 9.58
C THR A 50 2.60 22.45 8.44
N PHE A 51 3.64 22.72 7.64
CA PHE A 51 4.15 21.85 6.56
C PHE A 51 4.26 20.36 6.91
N THR A 52 4.48 20.03 8.19
CA THR A 52 4.46 18.66 8.72
C THR A 52 3.13 17.93 8.46
N GLY A 53 2.00 18.61 8.66
CA GLY A 53 0.66 18.02 8.46
C GLY A 53 0.34 17.72 6.99
N LEU A 54 0.94 18.47 6.04
CA LEU A 54 0.85 18.18 4.62
C LEU A 54 1.70 16.96 4.22
N GLY A 55 2.87 16.81 4.84
CA GLY A 55 3.74 15.65 4.68
C GLY A 55 3.06 14.36 5.13
N GLU A 56 2.49 14.35 6.34
CA GLU A 56 1.72 13.21 6.88
C GLU A 56 0.55 12.82 5.97
N PHE A 57 -0.22 13.82 5.50
CA PHE A 57 -1.34 13.57 4.59
C PHE A 57 -0.86 12.96 3.26
N SER A 58 0.19 13.52 2.68
CA SER A 58 0.78 13.03 1.42
C SER A 58 1.30 11.60 1.56
N LEU A 59 1.96 11.29 2.69
CA LEU A 59 2.43 9.94 2.99
C LEU A 59 1.27 8.93 3.11
N LYS A 60 0.18 9.30 3.80
CA LYS A 60 -1.03 8.44 3.91
C LYS A 60 -1.63 8.14 2.53
N ILE A 61 -1.71 9.14 1.65
CA ILE A 61 -2.19 8.94 0.27
C ILE A 61 -1.23 8.05 -0.52
N SER A 62 0.08 8.28 -0.41
CA SER A 62 1.11 7.46 -1.09
C SER A 62 1.01 5.99 -0.68
N ILE A 63 0.93 5.68 0.62
CA ILE A 63 0.78 4.31 1.12
C ILE A 63 -0.51 3.66 0.59
N SER A 64 -1.62 4.41 0.59
CA SER A 64 -2.92 3.91 0.10
C SER A 64 -2.88 3.57 -1.39
N LEU A 65 -2.21 4.40 -2.20
CA LEU A 65 -2.00 4.13 -3.62
C LEU A 65 -1.08 2.93 -3.83
N ASP A 66 -0.04 2.78 -3.02
CA ASP A 66 0.89 1.65 -3.12
C ASP A 66 0.19 0.32 -2.79
N GLN A 67 -0.70 0.31 -1.79
CA GLN A 67 -1.56 -0.84 -1.46
C GLN A 67 -2.56 -1.16 -2.58
N LEU A 68 -3.21 -0.15 -3.15
CA LEU A 68 -4.10 -0.34 -4.31
C LEU A 68 -3.32 -0.94 -5.50
N GLY A 69 -2.10 -0.45 -5.74
CA GLY A 69 -1.20 -0.96 -6.75
C GLY A 69 -0.85 -2.44 -6.52
N ASN A 70 -0.55 -2.82 -5.28
CA ASN A 70 -0.22 -4.21 -4.92
C ASN A 70 -1.33 -5.19 -5.31
N VAL A 71 -2.60 -4.82 -5.12
CA VAL A 71 -3.75 -5.68 -5.48
C VAL A 71 -4.04 -5.62 -6.98
N SER A 72 -4.15 -4.41 -7.53
CA SER A 72 -4.59 -4.21 -8.91
C SER A 72 -3.61 -4.77 -9.94
N MET A 73 -2.31 -4.69 -9.67
CA MET A 73 -1.25 -5.17 -10.56
C MET A 73 -0.68 -6.53 -10.16
N GLN A 74 -1.29 -7.21 -9.18
CA GLN A 74 -0.72 -8.40 -8.54
C GLN A 74 -0.30 -9.48 -9.56
N TYR A 75 -1.14 -9.76 -10.56
CA TYR A 75 -0.87 -10.82 -11.53
C TYR A 75 0.31 -10.43 -12.43
N LEU A 76 0.30 -9.21 -12.97
CA LEU A 76 1.39 -8.70 -13.81
C LEU A 76 2.72 -8.70 -13.04
N PHE A 77 2.72 -8.12 -11.84
CA PHE A 77 3.92 -7.97 -11.02
C PHE A 77 4.48 -9.30 -10.52
N ASN A 78 3.60 -10.26 -10.22
CA ASN A 78 4.01 -11.61 -9.85
C ASN A 78 4.71 -12.37 -10.96
N GLU A 79 4.45 -12.04 -12.23
CA GLU A 79 5.11 -12.64 -13.40
C GLU A 79 6.41 -11.91 -13.75
N ILE A 80 6.41 -10.57 -13.77
CA ILE A 80 7.55 -9.81 -14.30
C ILE A 80 8.60 -9.48 -13.23
N MET A 81 8.22 -9.37 -11.95
CA MET A 81 9.15 -8.96 -10.87
C MET A 81 9.62 -10.10 -9.97
N ILE A 82 8.89 -11.22 -9.90
CA ILE A 82 9.15 -12.27 -8.90
C ILE A 82 9.58 -13.58 -9.57
N ILE A 83 10.77 -14.09 -9.21
CA ILE A 83 11.21 -15.41 -9.68
C ILE A 83 10.61 -16.55 -8.83
N LYS A 84 10.72 -17.78 -9.31
CA LYS A 84 10.09 -18.96 -8.69
C LYS A 84 10.41 -19.09 -7.19
N GLY A 85 9.34 -19.23 -6.39
CA GLY A 85 9.40 -19.35 -4.93
C GLY A 85 9.54 -18.03 -4.18
N GLY A 86 9.34 -16.88 -4.84
CA GLY A 86 9.28 -15.58 -4.17
C GLY A 86 7.94 -15.27 -3.52
N TYR A 87 7.95 -14.28 -2.63
CA TYR A 87 6.77 -13.75 -1.96
C TYR A 87 5.92 -12.95 -2.97
N LYS A 88 4.61 -13.13 -2.94
CA LYS A 88 3.72 -12.67 -4.03
C LYS A 88 3.00 -11.37 -3.67
N PHE A 89 2.80 -10.52 -4.67
CA PHE A 89 1.90 -9.37 -4.64
C PHE A 89 0.44 -9.83 -4.50
N GLY A 90 -0.41 -8.96 -3.95
CA GLY A 90 -1.86 -9.15 -3.87
C GLY A 90 -2.48 -9.04 -2.48
N ASN A 91 -1.67 -8.85 -1.44
CA ASN A 91 -2.20 -8.56 -0.11
C ASN A 91 -2.64 -7.09 -0.02
N ARG A 92 -3.96 -6.86 0.06
CA ARG A 92 -4.56 -5.52 0.11
C ARG A 92 -4.10 -4.63 1.28
N ASP A 93 -3.58 -5.25 2.33
CA ASP A 93 -3.10 -4.55 3.52
C ASP A 93 -1.56 -4.35 3.47
N GLU A 94 -0.95 -4.50 2.30
CA GLU A 94 0.50 -4.44 2.10
C GLU A 94 0.86 -3.59 0.87
N THR A 95 1.96 -2.84 0.95
CA THR A 95 2.47 -1.96 -0.10
C THR A 95 3.31 -2.73 -1.15
N ILE A 96 3.47 -2.19 -2.37
CA ILE A 96 4.36 -2.78 -3.39
C ILE A 96 5.80 -2.81 -2.87
N SER A 97 6.24 -1.71 -2.28
CA SER A 97 7.56 -1.55 -1.65
C SER A 97 7.87 -2.65 -0.61
N SER A 98 6.91 -3.01 0.24
CA SER A 98 7.07 -4.11 1.22
C SER A 98 7.29 -5.47 0.53
N VAL A 99 6.49 -5.78 -0.49
CA VAL A 99 6.62 -7.04 -1.25
C VAL A 99 7.99 -7.11 -1.94
N ILE A 100 8.44 -6.00 -2.53
CA ILE A 100 9.77 -5.90 -3.13
C ILE A 100 10.84 -6.15 -2.06
N GLY A 101 10.78 -5.47 -0.92
CA GLY A 101 11.73 -5.64 0.19
C GLY A 101 11.82 -7.08 0.70
N LYS A 102 10.68 -7.74 0.89
CA LYS A 102 10.64 -9.17 1.27
C LYS A 102 11.36 -10.03 0.22
N ASN A 103 11.16 -9.75 -1.06
CA ASN A 103 11.85 -10.48 -2.13
C ASN A 103 13.33 -10.09 -2.29
N VAL A 104 13.75 -8.89 -1.88
CA VAL A 104 15.18 -8.56 -1.71
C VAL A 104 15.80 -9.50 -0.65
N LYS A 105 15.20 -9.58 0.54
CA LYS A 105 15.67 -10.47 1.63
C LYS A 105 15.72 -11.94 1.19
N LEU A 106 14.71 -12.38 0.43
CA LEU A 106 14.63 -13.76 -0.08
C LEU A 106 15.54 -14.01 -1.30
N LYS A 107 16.13 -12.97 -1.90
CA LYS A 107 16.84 -13.02 -3.19
C LYS A 107 15.96 -13.59 -4.32
N LYS A 108 14.70 -13.17 -4.36
CA LYS A 108 13.66 -13.64 -5.29
C LYS A 108 13.09 -12.57 -6.22
N LEU A 109 13.79 -11.45 -6.37
CA LEU A 109 13.51 -10.47 -7.43
C LEU A 109 14.12 -10.88 -8.77
N SER A 110 13.35 -10.69 -9.84
CA SER A 110 13.84 -10.73 -11.22
C SER A 110 14.77 -9.53 -11.51
N THR A 111 15.38 -9.51 -12.70
CA THR A 111 16.16 -8.35 -13.14
C THR A 111 15.33 -7.07 -13.16
N PHE A 112 14.08 -7.15 -13.66
CA PHE A 112 13.16 -6.02 -13.67
C PHE A 112 12.77 -5.62 -12.24
N GLY A 113 12.48 -6.58 -11.37
CA GLY A 113 12.20 -6.28 -9.95
C GLY A 113 13.36 -5.59 -9.23
N LYS A 114 14.60 -5.97 -9.53
CA LYS A 114 15.80 -5.29 -9.00
C LYS A 114 15.95 -3.87 -9.52
N LEU A 115 15.65 -3.63 -10.80
CA LEU A 115 15.66 -2.28 -11.38
C LEU A 115 14.65 -1.37 -10.64
N ILE A 116 13.43 -1.86 -10.42
CA ILE A 116 12.42 -1.11 -9.66
C ILE A 116 12.90 -0.85 -8.23
N ASN A 117 13.47 -1.85 -7.55
CA ASN A 117 14.05 -1.66 -6.22
C ASN A 117 15.12 -0.54 -6.21
N SER A 118 16.01 -0.51 -7.21
CA SER A 118 17.03 0.54 -7.32
C SER A 118 16.44 1.93 -7.53
N ILE A 119 15.35 2.06 -8.28
CA ILE A 119 14.65 3.35 -8.45
C ILE A 119 14.06 3.81 -7.12
N LEU A 120 13.44 2.90 -6.36
CA LEU A 120 12.91 3.21 -5.03
C LEU A 120 14.02 3.62 -4.05
N ASP A 121 15.13 2.87 -4.04
CA ASP A 121 16.29 3.16 -3.18
C ASP A 121 17.01 4.46 -3.55
N PHE A 122 16.87 4.94 -4.81
CA PHE A 122 17.37 6.24 -5.23
C PHE A 122 16.53 7.41 -4.68
N ILE A 123 15.21 7.21 -4.54
CA ILE A 123 14.30 8.22 -3.99
C ILE A 123 14.42 8.30 -2.47
N ASP A 124 14.50 7.14 -1.81
CA ASP A 124 14.62 7.00 -0.36
C ASP A 124 15.54 5.82 -0.04
N ILE A 125 16.65 6.08 0.66
CA ILE A 125 17.71 5.08 0.82
C ILE A 125 17.17 3.87 1.61
N GLY A 126 17.21 2.69 0.98
CA GLY A 126 16.71 1.46 1.58
C GLY A 126 15.19 1.40 1.67
N HIS A 127 14.48 2.21 0.88
CA HIS A 127 13.02 2.35 0.87
C HIS A 127 12.31 1.00 1.02
N SER A 128 12.59 0.06 0.11
CA SER A 128 11.87 -1.22 0.06
C SER A 128 12.11 -2.08 1.30
N LEU A 129 13.33 -2.04 1.87
CA LEU A 129 13.65 -2.80 3.08
C LEU A 129 12.98 -2.17 4.32
N ASN A 130 12.93 -0.85 4.38
CA ASN A 130 12.26 -0.11 5.44
C ASN A 130 10.74 -0.35 5.40
N SER A 131 10.16 -0.51 4.20
CA SER A 131 8.73 -0.75 3.99
C SER A 131 8.23 -2.12 4.44
N ILE A 132 9.10 -3.08 4.77
CA ILE A 132 8.66 -4.43 5.20
C ILE A 132 7.87 -4.38 6.51
N ASP A 133 8.23 -3.46 7.40
CA ASP A 133 7.64 -3.33 8.74
C ASP A 133 6.61 -2.18 8.83
N TYR A 134 6.27 -1.55 7.70
CA TYR A 134 5.37 -0.37 7.62
C TYR A 134 3.89 -0.65 7.94
N TYR A 135 3.58 -1.70 8.69
CA TYR A 135 2.24 -1.96 9.27
C TYR A 135 1.82 -0.94 10.34
N ILE A 136 2.47 0.22 10.40
CA ILE A 136 2.28 1.23 11.43
C ILE A 136 1.93 2.52 10.70
N GLU A 137 0.72 3.02 10.94
CA GLU A 137 0.32 4.38 10.58
C GLU A 137 1.46 5.36 10.92
N PRO A 138 1.64 6.47 10.18
CA PRO A 138 2.61 7.48 10.60
C PRO A 138 2.35 7.80 12.06
N ILE A 139 3.38 7.62 12.90
CA ILE A 139 3.32 7.89 14.33
C ILE A 139 2.84 9.32 14.45
N GLU A 140 1.62 9.52 14.96
CA GLU A 140 1.19 10.86 15.34
C GLU A 140 2.20 11.33 16.37
N ASP A 141 2.99 12.35 16.01
CA ASP A 141 3.94 12.96 16.92
C ASP A 141 3.16 13.77 17.97
N ASN A 142 2.45 13.05 18.83
CA ASN A 142 1.93 13.57 20.08
C ASN A 142 3.09 13.61 21.05
N ILE A 143 3.98 14.62 20.98
CA ILE A 143 4.77 15.19 22.08
C ILE A 143 5.40 16.53 21.61
N LYS A 144 4.62 17.62 21.65
CA LYS A 144 4.82 18.75 22.62
C LYS A 144 4.07 20.02 22.20
N LYS A 145 3.12 20.37 23.09
CA LYS A 145 2.34 21.60 23.28
C LYS A 145 1.06 21.73 22.47
#